data_AF-A0AAV4B5L7-F1
#
_entry.id   AF-A0AAV4B5L7-F1
#
_cell.length_a   1.000
_cell.length_b   1.000
_cell.length_c   1.000
_cell.angle_alpha   90.00
_cell.angle_beta   90.00
_cell.angle_gamma   90.00
#
_symmetry.space_group_name_H-M   'P 1'
#
loop_
_entity.id
_entity.type
_entity.pdbx_description
1 polymer ?
#
loop_
_entity_poly.entity_id
_entity_poly.type
_entity_poly.pdbx_seq_one_letter_code
_entity_poly.pdbx_strand_id
1 'polypeptide(L)'
;MVTAVGLPPVAGVSFRIEDGILKRLHTKSEFSSVQTTIAVPESRRQVVLSYAHESDLSGHSGFRKTLSAIRDYFSWPGVCSDVKNYTNSCNLCQIKPRTGRDRLAPFQQVPIVGEPFERVVIDLVGPLPVSSDKYEYLLTLVDVSTRWAEAVPLRRITAKDVAEALFSIFTRLGFPKEIQSDRG
;
A
#
# COMPACT_ATOMS: atom_id res chain seq x y z
N MET A 1 -26.99 -38.31 -32.35
CA MET A 1 -27.85 -38.22 -31.16
C MET A 1 -27.04 -38.70 -29.97
N VAL A 2 -26.48 -37.78 -29.18
CA VAL A 2 -25.75 -38.11 -27.94
C VAL A 2 -26.49 -37.43 -26.80
N THR A 3 -27.10 -38.26 -25.95
CA THR A 3 -27.91 -37.89 -24.81
C THR A 3 -27.00 -37.31 -23.72
N ALA A 4 -27.19 -36.03 -23.38
CA ALA A 4 -26.54 -35.42 -22.24
C ALA A 4 -27.18 -35.95 -20.95
N VAL A 5 -26.36 -36.56 -20.10
CA VAL A 5 -26.72 -37.07 -18.78
C VAL A 5 -27.16 -35.90 -17.89
N GLY A 6 -28.40 -35.94 -17.42
CA GLY A 6 -28.99 -34.94 -16.54
C GLY A 6 -28.36 -34.98 -15.15
N LEU A 7 -27.71 -33.88 -14.78
CA LEU A 7 -27.44 -33.56 -13.38
C LEU A 7 -28.76 -33.20 -12.67
N PRO A 8 -28.98 -33.63 -11.42
CA PRO A 8 -30.21 -33.32 -10.71
C PRO A 8 -30.36 -31.79 -10.50
N PRO A 9 -31.59 -31.25 -10.59
CA PRO A 9 -31.83 -29.83 -10.44
C PRO A 9 -31.54 -29.39 -9.00
N VAL A 10 -30.50 -28.57 -8.83
CA VAL A 10 -30.30 -27.80 -7.61
C VAL A 10 -31.46 -26.79 -7.55
N ALA A 11 -32.28 -26.86 -6.49
CA ALA A 11 -33.48 -26.06 -6.35
C ALA A 11 -33.22 -24.56 -6.64
N GLY A 12 -33.91 -24.02 -7.65
CA GLY A 12 -33.86 -22.59 -8.00
C GLY A 12 -32.88 -22.18 -9.10
N VAL A 13 -32.19 -23.11 -9.78
CA VAL A 13 -31.30 -22.79 -10.92
C VAL A 13 -31.79 -23.44 -12.21
N SER A 14 -32.14 -22.62 -13.20
CA SER A 14 -32.61 -23.07 -14.51
C SER A 14 -31.59 -22.70 -15.60
N PHE A 15 -31.41 -23.58 -16.58
CA PHE A 15 -30.52 -23.36 -17.71
C PHE A 15 -31.28 -23.51 -19.03
N ARG A 16 -30.84 -22.78 -20.06
CA ARG A 16 -31.37 -22.85 -21.42
C ARG A 16 -30.24 -22.73 -22.43
N ILE A 17 -30.31 -23.50 -23.50
CA ILE A 17 -29.41 -23.34 -24.64
C ILE A 17 -30.12 -22.44 -25.67
N GLU A 18 -29.42 -21.40 -26.11
CA GLU A 18 -29.89 -20.45 -27.12
C GLU A 18 -28.71 -20.11 -28.04
N ASP A 19 -28.88 -20.26 -29.35
CA ASP A 19 -27.83 -20.08 -30.37
C ASP A 19 -26.54 -20.88 -30.09
N GLY A 20 -26.68 -22.08 -29.53
CA GLY A 20 -25.55 -22.93 -29.15
C GLY A 20 -24.81 -22.49 -27.88
N ILE A 21 -25.29 -21.47 -27.17
CA ILE A 21 -24.71 -20.95 -25.93
C ILE A 21 -25.57 -21.39 -24.73
N LEU A 22 -24.93 -21.97 -23.71
CA LEU A 22 -25.59 -22.28 -22.45
C LEU A 22 -25.78 -20.99 -21.64
N LYS A 23 -27.03 -20.67 -21.30
CA LYS A 23 -27.40 -19.53 -20.46
C LYS A 23 -28.01 -20.02 -19.15
N ARG A 24 -27.63 -19.37 -18.05
CA ARG A 24 -28.23 -19.53 -16.71
C ARG A 24 -29.30 -18.46 -16.52
N LEU A 25 -30.47 -18.87 -16.06
CA LEU A 25 -31.61 -18.02 -15.74
C LEU A 25 -31.58 -17.66 -14.24
N HIS A 26 -31.79 -16.38 -13.94
CA HIS A 26 -31.92 -15.87 -12.58
C HIS A 26 -33.29 -15.19 -12.45
N THR A 27 -34.09 -15.63 -11.48
CA THR A 27 -35.36 -15.00 -11.16
C THR A 27 -35.12 -13.91 -10.11
N LYS A 28 -35.36 -12.64 -10.44
CA LYS A 28 -35.39 -11.58 -9.42
C LYS A 28 -36.76 -11.57 -8.76
N SER A 29 -36.79 -11.73 -7.43
CA SER A 29 -38.02 -11.83 -6.64
C SER A 29 -38.90 -10.56 -6.68
N GLU A 30 -38.34 -9.42 -7.09
CA GLU A 30 -38.95 -8.11 -6.92
C GLU A 30 -39.82 -7.67 -8.12
N PHE A 31 -39.61 -8.23 -9.32
CA PHE A 31 -40.35 -7.83 -10.53
C PHE A 31 -40.70 -8.98 -11.49
N SER A 32 -40.48 -10.24 -11.10
CA SER A 32 -40.61 -11.41 -12.00
C SER A 32 -39.81 -11.31 -13.31
N SER A 33 -38.81 -10.41 -13.37
CA SER A 33 -37.93 -10.28 -14.51
C SER A 33 -36.85 -11.37 -14.46
N VAL A 34 -36.75 -12.13 -15.55
CA VAL A 34 -35.74 -13.19 -15.70
C VAL A 34 -34.49 -12.55 -16.30
N GLN A 35 -33.43 -12.43 -15.50
CA GLN A 35 -32.12 -12.05 -16.00
C GLN A 35 -31.38 -13.30 -16.48
N THR A 36 -30.76 -13.23 -17.66
CA THR A 36 -29.99 -14.34 -18.21
C THR A 36 -28.50 -13.99 -18.23
N THR A 37 -27.66 -14.97 -17.89
CA THR A 37 -26.19 -14.84 -17.92
C THR A 37 -25.61 -16.02 -18.69
N ILE A 38 -24.51 -15.82 -19.39
CA ILE A 38 -23.83 -16.89 -20.11
C ILE A 38 -23.12 -17.81 -19.13
N ALA A 39 -23.38 -19.11 -19.20
CA ALA A 39 -22.69 -20.11 -18.40
C ALA A 39 -21.33 -20.43 -19.04
N VAL A 40 -20.24 -19.99 -18.41
CA VAL A 40 -18.91 -20.05 -19.01
C VAL A 40 -18.24 -21.41 -18.77
N PRO A 41 -17.83 -22.14 -19.82
CA PRO A 41 -17.07 -23.38 -19.67
C PRO A 41 -15.68 -23.09 -19.11
N GLU A 42 -15.10 -24.07 -18.41
CA GLU A 42 -13.81 -23.91 -17.71
C GLU A 42 -12.69 -23.39 -18.62
N SER A 43 -12.62 -23.88 -19.86
CA SER A 43 -11.64 -23.47 -20.87
C SER A 43 -11.71 -22.00 -21.28
N ARG A 44 -12.81 -21.29 -20.99
CA ARG A 44 -13.00 -19.88 -21.35
C ARG A 44 -12.99 -18.93 -20.15
N ARG A 45 -12.98 -19.44 -18.92
CA ARG A 45 -13.02 -18.61 -17.70
C ARG A 45 -11.83 -17.67 -17.62
N GLN A 46 -10.63 -18.15 -17.97
CA GLN A 46 -9.41 -17.33 -17.95
C GLN A 46 -9.51 -16.10 -18.88
N VAL A 47 -10.12 -16.26 -20.06
CA VAL A 47 -10.32 -15.17 -21.02
C VAL A 47 -11.28 -14.11 -20.47
N VAL A 48 -12.34 -14.55 -19.80
CA VAL A 48 -13.30 -13.64 -19.16
C VAL A 48 -12.63 -12.89 -18.00
N LEU A 49 -11.83 -13.59 -17.18
CA LEU A 49 -11.10 -12.99 -16.06
C LEU A 49 -10.07 -11.96 -16.54
N SER A 50 -9.27 -12.29 -17.54
CA SER A 50 -8.27 -11.37 -18.09
C SER A 50 -8.93 -10.15 -18.73
N TYR A 51 -10.00 -10.33 -19.51
CA TYR A 51 -10.71 -9.20 -20.11
C TYR A 51 -11.33 -8.27 -19.06
N ALA A 52 -11.98 -8.84 -18.04
CA ALA A 52 -12.64 -8.05 -17.01
C ALA A 52 -11.66 -7.35 -16.05
N HIS A 53 -10.44 -7.89 -15.86
CA HIS A 53 -9.44 -7.29 -14.98
C HIS A 53 -8.45 -6.39 -15.73
N GLU A 54 -7.88 -6.87 -16.84
CA GLU A 54 -6.67 -6.32 -17.47
C GLU A 54 -6.93 -5.48 -18.71
N SER A 55 -8.16 -5.46 -19.24
CA SER A 55 -8.45 -4.61 -20.40
C SER A 55 -8.18 -3.13 -20.11
N ASP A 56 -7.86 -2.36 -21.15
CA ASP A 56 -7.60 -0.92 -21.05
C ASP A 56 -8.76 -0.16 -20.40
N LEU A 57 -9.99 -0.64 -20.60
CA LEU A 57 -11.21 -0.10 -19.99
C LEU A 57 -11.33 -0.46 -18.50
N SER A 58 -10.87 -1.64 -18.10
CA SER A 58 -10.95 -2.15 -16.72
C SER A 58 -9.80 -1.66 -15.83
N GLY A 59 -8.64 -1.40 -16.41
CA GLY A 59 -7.50 -0.74 -15.75
C GLY A 59 -7.00 -1.47 -14.49
N HIS A 60 -6.96 -2.80 -14.48
CA HIS A 60 -6.56 -3.60 -13.31
C HIS A 60 -7.48 -3.37 -12.10
N SER A 61 -8.78 -3.30 -12.34
CA SER A 61 -9.79 -3.11 -11.31
C SER A 61 -9.68 -4.14 -10.17
N GLY A 62 -9.90 -3.67 -8.93
CA GLY A 62 -9.89 -4.52 -7.75
C GLY A 62 -11.07 -5.49 -7.71
N PHE A 63 -10.93 -6.54 -6.89
CA PHE A 63 -11.86 -7.66 -6.75
C PHE A 63 -13.36 -7.33 -6.93
N ARG A 64 -13.88 -6.35 -6.19
CA ARG A 64 -15.33 -6.02 -6.20
C ARG A 64 -15.81 -5.53 -7.56
N LYS A 65 -15.03 -4.66 -8.22
CA LYS A 65 -15.38 -4.10 -9.54
C LYS A 65 -15.32 -5.18 -10.61
N THR A 66 -14.25 -5.97 -10.62
CA THR A 66 -14.09 -7.10 -11.55
C THR A 66 -15.21 -8.14 -11.39
N LEU A 67 -15.57 -8.46 -10.14
CA LEU A 67 -16.65 -9.40 -9.85
C LEU A 67 -18.01 -8.88 -10.34
N SER A 68 -18.28 -7.58 -10.17
CA SER A 68 -19.51 -6.96 -10.66
C SER A 68 -19.59 -7.03 -12.18
N ALA A 69 -18.53 -6.61 -12.87
CA ALA A 69 -18.46 -6.61 -14.34
C ALA A 69 -18.67 -8.01 -14.93
N ILE A 70 -18.13 -9.05 -14.28
CA ILE A 70 -18.33 -10.44 -14.72
C ILE A 70 -19.77 -10.89 -14.47
N ARG A 71 -20.34 -10.60 -13.29
CA ARG A 71 -21.68 -11.08 -12.89
C ARG A 71 -22.81 -10.50 -13.71
N ASP A 72 -22.61 -9.34 -14.33
CA ASP A 72 -23.61 -8.71 -15.20
C ASP A 72 -23.91 -9.57 -16.44
N TYR A 73 -22.93 -10.31 -16.94
CA TYR A 73 -23.02 -11.04 -18.22
C TYR A 73 -22.73 -12.55 -18.12
N PHE A 74 -21.93 -12.98 -17.14
CA PHE A 74 -21.38 -14.33 -17.07
C PHE A 74 -21.65 -14.99 -15.70
N SER A 75 -21.76 -16.32 -15.71
CA SER A 75 -21.84 -17.11 -14.50
C SER A 75 -21.16 -18.47 -14.63
N TRP A 76 -20.59 -18.95 -13.53
CA TRP A 76 -20.11 -20.31 -13.35
C TRP A 76 -19.98 -20.61 -11.84
N PRO A 77 -19.96 -21.89 -11.44
CA PRO A 77 -19.69 -22.26 -10.06
C PRO A 77 -18.31 -21.75 -9.62
N GLY A 78 -18.25 -21.03 -8.50
CA GLY A 78 -16.97 -20.51 -7.99
C GLY A 78 -16.49 -19.17 -8.54
N VAL A 79 -17.29 -18.46 -9.37
CA VAL A 79 -16.90 -17.15 -9.96
C VAL A 79 -16.30 -16.16 -8.95
N CYS A 80 -16.84 -16.11 -7.73
CA CYS A 80 -16.33 -15.25 -6.67
C CYS A 80 -14.88 -15.61 -6.28
N SER A 81 -14.62 -16.90 -6.07
CA SER A 81 -13.30 -17.42 -5.70
C SER A 81 -12.29 -17.21 -6.83
N ASP A 82 -12.69 -17.50 -8.07
CA ASP A 82 -11.80 -17.35 -9.24
C ASP A 82 -11.39 -15.90 -9.46
N VAL A 83 -12.35 -14.96 -9.36
CA VAL A 83 -12.05 -13.52 -9.47
C VAL A 83 -11.13 -13.04 -8.34
N LYS A 84 -11.36 -13.52 -7.11
CA LYS A 84 -10.51 -13.18 -5.96
C LYS A 84 -9.08 -13.70 -6.18
N ASN A 85 -8.94 -14.95 -6.61
CA ASN A 85 -7.64 -15.57 -6.86
C ASN A 85 -6.91 -14.83 -7.98
N TYR A 86 -7.59 -14.56 -9.10
CA TYR A 86 -7.03 -13.85 -10.26
C TYR A 86 -6.54 -12.44 -9.91
N THR A 87 -7.38 -11.64 -9.24
CA THR A 87 -7.01 -10.27 -8.85
C THR A 87 -5.87 -10.23 -7.83
N ASN A 88 -5.74 -11.25 -6.98
CA ASN A 88 -4.64 -11.40 -6.04
C ASN A 88 -3.35 -11.96 -6.67
N SER A 89 -3.42 -12.66 -7.80
CA SER A 89 -2.26 -13.21 -8.50
C SER A 89 -1.72 -12.30 -9.61
N CYS A 90 -2.39 -11.20 -9.93
CA CYS A 90 -1.94 -10.26 -10.96
C CYS A 90 -0.65 -9.52 -10.55
N ASN A 91 0.45 -9.79 -11.26
CA ASN A 91 1.77 -9.20 -10.98
C ASN A 91 1.74 -7.66 -10.98
N LEU A 92 1.07 -7.04 -11.97
CA LEU A 92 0.98 -5.58 -12.07
C LEU A 92 0.23 -4.95 -10.90
N CYS A 93 -0.72 -5.67 -10.30
CA CYS A 93 -1.41 -5.24 -9.08
C CYS A 93 -0.56 -5.45 -7.83
N GLN A 94 0.22 -6.53 -7.76
CA GLN A 94 1.01 -6.86 -6.56
C GLN A 94 2.25 -5.97 -6.39
N ILE A 95 2.83 -5.46 -7.48
CA ILE A 95 3.97 -4.53 -7.41
C ILE A 95 3.56 -3.11 -7.00
N LYS A 96 2.27 -2.76 -7.14
CA LYS A 96 1.78 -1.44 -6.74
C LYS A 96 1.74 -1.38 -5.22
N PRO A 97 2.27 -0.30 -4.59
CA PRO A 97 2.15 -0.11 -3.16
C PRO A 97 0.69 -0.21 -2.74
N ARG A 98 0.40 -1.02 -1.72
CA ARG A 98 -0.95 -1.11 -1.17
C ARG A 98 -1.33 0.26 -0.62
N THR A 99 -2.36 0.88 -1.18
CA THR A 99 -2.92 2.15 -0.68
C THR A 99 -3.82 1.95 0.54
N GLY A 100 -3.74 0.79 1.18
CA GLY A 100 -4.48 0.48 2.40
C GLY A 100 -3.75 1.06 3.61
N ARG A 101 -4.51 1.31 4.69
CA ARG A 101 -3.93 1.53 6.02
C ARG A 101 -3.26 0.23 6.46
N ASP A 102 -2.04 0.00 6.01
CA ASP A 102 -1.14 -0.83 6.80
C ASP A 102 -1.19 -0.25 8.21
N ARG A 103 -1.40 -1.13 9.20
CA ARG A 103 -1.38 -0.70 10.60
C ARG A 103 0.02 -0.15 10.81
N LEU A 104 0.16 1.18 10.71
CA LEU A 104 1.37 1.87 11.09
C LEU A 104 1.74 1.33 12.46
N ALA A 105 3.00 0.95 12.63
CA ALA A 105 3.48 0.52 13.93
C ALA A 105 3.06 1.59 14.95
N PRO A 106 2.49 1.20 16.11
CA PRO A 106 2.13 2.18 17.12
C PRO A 106 3.38 2.97 17.49
N PHE A 107 3.22 4.28 17.71
CA PHE A 107 4.30 5.11 18.22
C PHE A 107 4.86 4.48 19.50
N GLN A 108 6.17 4.29 19.54
CA GLN A 108 6.86 3.86 20.75
C GLN A 108 7.32 5.09 21.52
N GLN A 109 7.11 5.08 22.84
CA GLN A 109 7.63 6.13 23.70
C GLN A 109 9.15 6.02 23.74
N VAL A 110 9.84 7.13 23.50
CA VAL A 110 11.27 7.25 23.73
C VAL A 110 11.50 7.19 25.25
N PRO A 111 12.50 6.44 25.75
CA PRO A 111 12.82 6.39 27.18
C PRO A 111 13.03 7.80 27.76
N ILE A 112 12.48 8.04 28.95
CA ILE A 112 12.69 9.30 29.67
C ILE A 112 14.16 9.35 30.09
N VAL A 113 14.85 10.40 29.66
CA VAL A 113 16.22 10.71 30.06
C VAL A 113 16.13 11.67 31.23
N GLY A 114 16.67 11.28 32.39
CA GLY A 114 16.50 12.02 33.65
C GLY A 114 17.57 13.08 33.88
N GLU A 115 18.78 12.88 33.34
CA GLU A 115 19.92 13.77 33.58
C GLU A 115 20.07 14.77 32.42
N PRO A 116 20.23 16.07 32.71
CA PRO A 116 20.58 17.05 31.69
C PRO A 116 21.82 16.61 30.92
N PHE A 117 21.75 16.74 29.59
CA PHE A 117 22.87 16.46 28.70
C PHE A 117 23.33 14.97 28.67
N GLU A 118 22.55 14.03 29.20
CA GLU A 118 22.85 12.60 29.11
C GLU A 118 22.72 12.09 27.67
N ARG A 119 21.65 12.48 26.98
CA ARG A 119 21.40 12.15 25.57
C ARG A 119 21.11 13.42 24.80
N VAL A 120 21.85 13.63 23.72
CA VAL A 120 21.63 14.73 22.79
C VAL A 120 21.24 14.20 21.42
N VAL A 121 20.31 14.89 20.76
CA VAL A 121 19.94 14.62 19.36
C VAL A 121 20.57 15.71 18.51
N ILE A 122 21.26 15.32 17.44
CA ILE A 122 21.87 16.24 16.50
C ILE A 122 21.24 16.11 15.11
N ASP A 123 21.17 17.21 14.38
CA ASP A 123 20.67 17.24 13.01
C ASP A 123 21.38 18.33 12.20
N LEU A 124 21.52 18.11 10.89
CA LEU A 124 22.13 19.04 9.96
C LEU A 124 21.06 19.69 9.09
N VAL A 125 20.94 21.01 9.18
CA VAL A 125 20.03 21.79 8.36
C VAL A 125 20.80 22.43 7.22
N GLY A 126 20.35 22.20 5.99
CA GLY A 126 20.84 22.93 4.82
C GLY A 126 20.71 22.13 3.52
N PRO A 127 21.17 22.70 2.40
CA PRO A 127 21.76 24.03 2.27
C PRO A 127 20.74 25.17 2.48
N LEU A 128 21.16 26.23 3.17
CA LEU A 128 20.41 27.48 3.42
C LEU A 128 20.94 28.62 2.53
N PRO A 129 20.24 29.75 2.38
CA PRO A 129 20.82 30.92 1.74
C PRO A 129 22.15 31.32 2.38
N VAL A 130 23.19 31.42 1.54
CA VAL A 130 24.56 31.68 1.99
C VAL A 130 24.64 33.03 2.71
N SER A 131 25.14 33.02 3.94
CA SER A 131 25.35 34.24 4.72
C SER A 131 26.50 35.10 4.16
N SER A 132 26.63 36.34 4.64
CA SER A 132 27.78 37.21 4.33
C SER A 132 29.11 36.51 4.61
N ASP A 133 29.17 35.75 5.71
CA ASP A 133 30.36 35.01 6.17
C ASP A 133 30.46 33.60 5.58
N LYS A 134 29.68 33.31 4.54
CA LYS A 134 29.72 32.08 3.74
C LYS A 134 29.30 30.81 4.49
N TYR A 135 28.44 30.93 5.50
CA TYR A 135 27.79 29.79 6.13
C TYR A 135 26.54 29.40 5.33
N GLU A 136 26.32 28.09 5.18
CA GLU A 136 25.23 27.51 4.38
C GLU A 136 24.50 26.39 5.13
N TYR A 137 25.01 25.94 6.27
CA TYR A 137 24.44 24.86 7.06
C TYR A 137 24.35 25.24 8.54
N LEU A 138 23.49 24.56 9.28
CA LEU A 138 23.45 24.60 10.75
C LEU A 138 23.58 23.18 11.28
N LEU A 139 24.54 22.97 12.18
CA LEU A 139 24.48 21.85 13.10
C LEU A 139 23.56 22.24 14.25
N THR A 140 22.51 21.47 14.45
CA THR A 140 21.61 21.62 15.59
C THR A 140 21.88 20.51 16.60
N LEU A 141 21.76 20.85 17.88
CA LEU A 141 21.87 19.92 19.01
C LEU A 141 20.73 20.22 19.98
N VAL A 142 19.99 19.19 20.39
CA VAL A 142 18.93 19.30 21.39
C VAL A 142 19.17 18.29 22.49
N ASP A 143 19.24 18.77 23.74
CA ASP A 143 19.23 17.90 24.91
C ASP A 143 17.83 17.29 25.11
N VAL A 144 17.76 15.97 25.20
CA VAL A 144 16.51 15.23 25.32
C VAL A 144 15.83 15.49 26.67
N SER A 145 16.61 15.68 27.74
CA SER A 145 16.09 15.88 29.10
C SER A 145 15.52 17.29 29.30
N THR A 146 16.35 18.32 29.11
CA THR A 146 15.96 19.71 29.40
C THR A 146 15.27 20.42 28.25
N ARG A 147 15.31 19.85 27.03
CA ARG A 147 14.90 20.52 25.78
C ARG A 147 15.73 21.76 25.43
N TRP A 148 16.91 21.92 26.04
CA TRP A 148 17.87 22.93 25.64
C TRP A 148 18.31 22.70 24.19
N ALA A 149 18.30 23.75 23.37
CA ALA A 149 18.64 23.70 21.97
C ALA A 149 19.82 24.63 21.65
N GLU A 150 20.73 24.16 20.83
CA GLU A 150 21.90 24.89 20.35
C GLU A 150 22.07 24.70 18.85
N ALA A 151 22.51 25.76 18.17
CA ALA A 151 22.74 25.75 16.73
C ALA A 151 24.10 26.39 16.41
N VAL A 152 24.93 25.71 15.64
CA VAL A 152 26.24 26.17 15.21
C VAL A 152 26.27 26.27 13.69
N PRO A 153 26.57 27.46 13.13
CA PRO A 153 26.66 27.61 11.68
C PRO A 153 27.89 26.90 11.11
N LEU A 154 27.68 26.20 10.00
CA LEU A 154 28.70 25.45 9.27
C LEU A 154 28.79 25.90 7.80
N ARG A 155 30.01 25.98 7.29
CA ARG A 155 30.26 26.25 5.85
C ARG A 155 30.22 24.97 5.01
N ARG A 156 30.45 23.83 5.66
CA ARG A 156 30.53 22.50 5.09
C ARG A 156 30.05 21.49 6.13
N ILE A 157 29.56 20.35 5.67
CA ILE A 157 29.03 19.27 6.52
C ILE A 157 29.99 18.07 6.57
N THR A 158 31.31 18.31 6.51
CA THR A 158 32.25 17.20 6.65
C THR A 158 32.26 16.69 8.09
N ALA A 159 32.58 15.42 8.29
CA ALA A 159 32.70 14.84 9.63
C ALA A 159 33.65 15.64 10.55
N LYS A 160 34.70 16.24 9.99
CA LYS A 160 35.64 17.10 10.72
C LYS A 160 34.97 18.39 11.19
N ASP A 161 34.28 19.11 10.30
CA ASP A 161 33.61 20.37 10.64
C ASP A 161 32.54 20.15 11.73
N VAL A 162 31.78 19.05 11.61
CA VAL A 162 30.78 18.65 12.61
C VAL A 162 31.43 18.30 13.94
N ALA A 163 32.52 17.51 13.93
CA ALA A 163 33.22 17.14 15.15
C ALA A 163 33.81 18.36 15.89
N GLU A 164 34.39 19.32 15.16
CA GLU A 164 34.91 20.56 15.74
C GLU A 164 33.79 21.41 16.37
N ALA A 165 32.64 21.52 15.71
CA ALA A 165 31.48 22.22 16.25
C ALA A 165 30.91 21.53 17.50
N LEU A 166 30.75 20.21 17.48
CA LEU A 166 30.32 19.43 18.66
C LEU A 166 31.30 19.58 19.82
N PHE A 167 32.60 19.51 19.55
CA PHE A 167 33.63 19.68 20.58
C PHE A 167 33.56 21.07 21.22
N SER A 168 33.28 22.12 20.43
CA SER A 168 33.05 23.46 20.98
C SER A 168 31.82 23.54 21.88
N ILE A 169 30.76 22.78 21.61
CA ILE A 169 29.58 22.72 22.48
C ILE A 169 29.92 21.95 23.76
N PHE A 170 30.57 20.80 23.62
CA PHE A 170 30.86 19.89 24.74
C PHE A 170 31.83 20.50 25.76
N THR A 171 32.76 21.33 25.32
CA THR A 171 33.65 22.06 26.25
C THR A 171 32.93 23.10 27.10
N ARG A 172 31.75 23.57 26.69
CA ARG A 172 30.91 24.48 27.48
C ARG A 172 29.90 23.76 28.37
N LEU A 173 29.29 22.69 27.87
CA LEU A 173 28.14 22.04 28.51
C LEU A 173 28.47 20.70 29.19
N GLY A 174 29.63 20.11 28.90
CA GLY A 174 30.00 18.75 29.27
C GLY A 174 29.93 17.80 28.08
N PHE A 175 30.33 16.54 28.28
CA PHE A 175 30.25 15.50 27.25
C PHE A 175 29.00 14.64 27.47
N PRO A 176 28.18 14.39 26.44
CA PRO A 176 27.00 13.55 26.58
C PRO A 176 27.40 12.07 26.67
N LYS A 177 26.53 11.25 27.26
CA LYS A 177 26.71 9.78 27.26
C LYS A 177 26.31 9.18 25.92
N GLU A 178 25.33 9.78 25.24
CA GLU A 178 24.81 9.31 23.97
C GLU A 178 24.52 10.48 23.01
N ILE A 179 24.92 10.30 21.75
CA ILE A 179 24.57 11.19 20.63
C ILE A 179 23.68 10.40 19.67
N GLN A 180 22.51 10.92 19.36
CA GLN A 180 21.61 10.37 18.37
C GLN A 180 21.59 11.27 17.14
N SER A 181 21.87 10.70 15.96
CA SER A 181 21.78 11.36 14.66
C SER A 181 20.95 10.51 13.69
N ASP A 182 20.67 11.05 12.51
CA ASP A 182 20.25 10.23 11.37
C ASP A 182 21.45 9.51 10.72
N ARG A 183 21.21 8.89 9.55
CA ARG A 183 22.23 8.20 8.74
C ARG A 183 22.63 9.04 7.52
N GLY A 184 22.90 10.32 7.74
CA GLY A 184 23.42 11.27 6.74
C GLY A 184 24.83 10.97 6.25
#